data_AF-A0A521XR87-F1
#
_entry.id   AF-A0A521XR87-F1
#
_cell.length_a   1.000
_cell.length_b   1.000
_cell.length_c   1.000
_cell.angle_alpha   90.00
_cell.angle_beta   90.00
_cell.angle_gamma   90.00
#
_symmetry.space_group_name_H-M   'P 1'
#
loop_
_entity.id
_entity.type
_entity.pdbx_description
1 polymer ?
#
loop_
_entity_poly.entity_id
_entity_poly.type
_entity_poly.pdbx_seq_one_letter_code
_entity_poly.pdbx_strand_id
1 'polypeptide(L)'
;MNVNLETPEEDDMASKASGWDFLDAVVRPGSPIYDRTFSLVGQYFATYTGRMFEVVGRDTGTLDPDRLLCEDIVATSMLSVTVPPRAAIEILITREHEIRSLLRDVPTNVPLSDAPDVTLGRDSPLWRLWDLLVGLPGVGPTTASKLLAHKRSSLVPIQDSYVMLHLAADVAARPVHTDARVAGSFWHYLRAWLQTEGTLDALEQLRADALRNANTTASRLLAEVSALRLLDVAMWTAVEAERQSAPTMAVD
;
A
#
# COMPACT_ATOMS: atom_id res chain seq x y z
N MET A 1 -20.86 46.06 21.23
CA MET A 1 -21.55 45.12 20.33
C MET A 1 -20.66 43.89 20.28
N ASN A 2 -20.86 42.96 21.22
CA ASN A 2 -20.12 41.70 21.28
C ASN A 2 -20.70 40.77 20.24
N VAL A 3 -19.90 40.40 19.25
CA VAL A 3 -20.25 39.34 18.32
C VAL A 3 -19.75 38.05 18.95
N ASN A 4 -20.70 37.21 19.37
CA ASN A 4 -20.45 35.87 19.86
C ASN A 4 -19.84 35.07 18.70
N LEU A 5 -18.57 34.70 18.80
CA LEU A 5 -17.98 33.69 17.93
C LEU A 5 -18.33 32.35 18.59
N GLU A 6 -19.40 31.73 18.11
CA GLU A 6 -19.70 30.33 18.41
C GLU A 6 -18.51 29.50 17.93
N THR A 7 -17.76 28.98 18.89
CA THR A 7 -16.86 27.84 18.70
C THR A 7 -17.69 26.68 18.16
N PRO A 8 -17.28 26.01 17.06
CA PRO A 8 -18.01 24.84 16.61
C PRO A 8 -18.06 23.82 17.75
N GLU A 9 -19.27 23.36 18.06
CA GLU A 9 -19.57 22.43 19.13
C GLU A 9 -18.69 21.18 19.02
N GLU A 10 -18.01 20.82 20.11
CA GLU A 10 -17.15 19.63 20.25
C GLU A 10 -17.89 18.29 20.10
N ASP A 11 -19.20 18.32 19.81
CA ASP A 11 -20.09 17.16 19.76
C ASP A 11 -20.26 16.53 18.35
N ASP A 12 -19.71 17.11 17.28
CA ASP A 12 -19.79 16.53 15.92
C ASP A 12 -18.63 15.55 15.59
N MET A 13 -17.82 15.16 16.59
CA MET A 13 -16.79 14.12 16.45
C MET A 13 -17.25 12.71 16.88
N ALA A 14 -18.53 12.52 17.18
CA ALA A 14 -19.07 11.20 17.44
C ALA A 14 -19.09 10.34 16.15
N SER A 15 -18.34 9.22 16.19
CA SER A 15 -18.55 8.01 15.38
C SER A 15 -18.12 8.05 13.90
N LYS A 16 -16.85 8.36 13.60
CA LYS A 16 -16.19 7.71 12.46
C LYS A 16 -15.41 6.51 12.98
N ALA A 17 -15.74 5.32 12.47
CA ALA A 17 -14.94 4.12 12.68
C ALA A 17 -13.48 4.46 12.31
N SER A 18 -12.52 3.98 13.12
CA SER A 18 -11.10 4.22 12.81
C SER A 18 -10.78 3.60 11.46
N GLY A 19 -9.79 4.14 10.75
CA GLY A 19 -9.29 3.52 9.52
C GLY A 19 -8.87 2.06 9.74
N TRP A 20 -8.46 1.71 10.96
CA TRP A 20 -8.14 0.33 11.34
C TRP A 20 -9.38 -0.58 11.40
N ASP A 21 -10.51 -0.07 11.91
CA ASP A 21 -11.79 -0.80 11.90
C ASP A 21 -12.26 -1.04 10.45
N PHE A 22 -12.00 -0.08 9.55
CA PHE A 22 -12.26 -0.26 8.12
C PHE A 22 -11.39 -1.38 7.54
N LEU A 23 -10.09 -1.44 7.84
CA LEU A 23 -9.23 -2.54 7.41
C LEU A 23 -9.76 -3.90 7.88
N ASP A 24 -10.15 -4.00 9.15
CA ASP A 24 -10.74 -5.23 9.69
C ASP A 24 -12.04 -5.59 8.95
N ALA A 25 -12.91 -4.61 8.70
CA ALA A 25 -14.16 -4.83 7.97
C ALA A 25 -13.94 -5.27 6.51
N VAL A 26 -12.85 -4.86 5.87
CA VAL A 26 -12.49 -5.26 4.50
C VAL A 26 -12.05 -6.72 4.43
N VAL A 27 -11.33 -7.23 5.44
CA VAL A 27 -10.69 -8.56 5.37
C VAL A 27 -11.38 -9.63 6.22
N ARG A 28 -12.23 -9.29 7.19
CA ARG A 28 -12.85 -10.29 8.08
C ARG A 28 -14.21 -10.78 7.53
N PRO A 29 -14.38 -12.10 7.34
CA PRO A 29 -15.67 -12.69 6.98
C PRO A 29 -16.79 -12.27 7.93
N GLY A 30 -17.99 -12.05 7.39
CA GLY A 30 -19.17 -11.63 8.16
C GLY A 30 -19.29 -10.11 8.37
N SER A 31 -18.27 -9.34 7.98
CA SER A 31 -18.42 -7.89 7.83
C SER A 31 -19.31 -7.57 6.61
N PRO A 32 -20.19 -6.54 6.67
CA PRO A 32 -20.99 -6.10 5.53
C PRO A 32 -20.17 -5.72 4.28
N ILE A 33 -18.90 -5.32 4.45
CA ILE A 33 -18.01 -4.91 3.35
C ILE A 33 -17.32 -6.12 2.71
N TYR A 34 -17.13 -7.20 3.45
CA TYR A 34 -16.31 -8.35 3.04
C TYR A 34 -16.83 -9.05 1.78
N ASP A 35 -18.13 -9.36 1.73
CA ASP A 35 -18.73 -10.14 0.63
C ASP A 35 -18.57 -9.44 -0.73
N ARG A 36 -18.75 -8.11 -0.72
CA ARG A 36 -18.52 -7.27 -1.91
C ARG A 36 -17.02 -7.21 -2.24
N THR A 37 -16.17 -7.12 -1.23
CA THR A 37 -14.72 -7.00 -1.39
C THR A 37 -14.12 -8.20 -2.11
N PHE A 38 -14.32 -9.44 -1.63
CA PHE A 38 -13.67 -10.59 -2.27
C PHE A 38 -14.11 -10.77 -3.74
N SER A 39 -15.37 -10.45 -4.04
CA SER A 39 -15.91 -10.49 -5.41
C SER A 39 -15.22 -9.45 -6.31
N LEU A 40 -15.07 -8.23 -5.82
CA LEU A 40 -14.39 -7.15 -6.54
C LEU A 40 -12.88 -7.39 -6.69
N VAL A 41 -12.23 -8.01 -5.71
CA VAL A 41 -10.84 -8.45 -5.81
C VAL A 41 -10.68 -9.43 -6.97
N GLY A 42 -11.56 -10.43 -7.09
CA GLY A 42 -11.59 -11.35 -8.23
C GLY A 42 -11.72 -10.61 -9.57
N GLN A 43 -12.63 -9.64 -9.65
CA GLN A 43 -12.83 -8.80 -10.83
C GLN A 43 -11.62 -7.91 -11.15
N TYR A 44 -10.95 -7.39 -10.11
CA TYR A 44 -9.76 -6.54 -10.25
C TYR A 44 -8.68 -7.29 -11.03
N PHE A 45 -8.34 -8.50 -10.57
CA PHE A 45 -7.35 -9.35 -11.21
C PHE A 45 -7.78 -9.89 -12.58
N ALA A 46 -9.07 -9.82 -12.92
CA ALA A 46 -9.56 -10.18 -14.25
C ALA A 46 -9.48 -9.02 -15.27
N THR A 47 -9.51 -7.76 -14.84
CA THR A 47 -9.78 -6.63 -15.75
C THR A 47 -8.81 -5.46 -15.66
N TYR A 48 -8.26 -5.15 -14.49
CA TYR A 48 -7.42 -3.97 -14.30
C TYR A 48 -5.96 -4.23 -14.69
N THR A 49 -5.28 -3.23 -15.23
CA THR A 49 -3.85 -3.29 -15.57
C THR A 49 -2.97 -3.52 -14.34
N GLY A 50 -3.37 -2.97 -13.20
CA GLY A 50 -2.67 -3.13 -11.92
C GLY A 50 -2.50 -4.58 -11.47
N ARG A 51 -3.27 -5.54 -12.02
CA ARG A 51 -3.05 -6.98 -11.82
C ARG A 51 -1.65 -7.44 -12.21
N MET A 52 -1.00 -6.74 -13.14
CA MET A 52 0.33 -7.07 -13.65
C MET A 52 1.46 -6.50 -12.77
N PHE A 53 1.15 -5.66 -11.78
CA PHE A 53 2.13 -4.91 -11.01
C PHE A 53 3.27 -5.80 -10.50
N GLU A 54 2.99 -6.84 -9.70
CA GLU A 54 4.04 -7.73 -9.15
C GLU A 54 4.61 -8.75 -10.15
N VAL A 55 4.10 -8.81 -11.38
CA VAL A 55 4.48 -9.80 -12.39
C VAL A 55 5.44 -9.22 -13.43
N VAL A 56 5.39 -7.90 -13.67
CA VAL A 56 6.28 -7.22 -14.62
C VAL A 56 7.75 -7.53 -14.26
N GLY A 57 8.48 -8.10 -15.21
CA GLY A 57 9.88 -8.51 -15.04
C GLY A 57 10.11 -9.89 -14.43
N ARG A 58 9.15 -10.46 -13.67
CA ARG A 58 9.29 -11.83 -13.10
C ARG A 58 9.38 -12.87 -14.21
N ASP A 59 8.45 -12.82 -15.16
CA ASP A 59 8.31 -13.83 -16.22
C ASP A 59 9.47 -13.79 -17.23
N THR A 60 10.22 -12.68 -17.30
CA THR A 60 11.39 -12.54 -18.19
C THR A 60 12.70 -13.00 -17.53
N GLY A 61 12.68 -13.32 -16.23
CA GLY A 61 13.88 -13.67 -15.47
C GLY A 61 14.90 -12.54 -15.35
N THR A 62 14.48 -11.29 -15.60
CA THR A 62 15.38 -10.12 -15.62
C THR A 62 15.47 -9.42 -14.26
N LEU A 63 14.66 -9.82 -13.28
CA LEU A 63 14.68 -9.21 -11.95
C LEU A 63 15.97 -9.53 -11.20
N ASP A 64 16.66 -8.48 -10.80
CA ASP A 64 17.69 -8.50 -9.77
C ASP A 64 17.07 -7.97 -8.46
N PRO A 65 17.08 -8.76 -7.36
CA PRO A 65 16.50 -8.33 -6.09
C PRO A 65 17.23 -7.12 -5.49
N ASP A 66 18.48 -6.87 -5.89
CA ASP A 66 19.31 -5.83 -5.32
C ASP A 66 19.36 -4.58 -6.19
N ARG A 67 18.64 -4.54 -7.33
CA ARG A 67 18.66 -3.39 -8.24
C ARG A 67 17.26 -2.92 -8.56
N LEU A 68 17.08 -1.61 -8.70
CA LEU A 68 15.93 -1.06 -9.42
C LEU A 68 16.25 -1.04 -10.91
N LEU A 69 15.39 -1.65 -11.71
CA LEU A 69 15.51 -1.83 -13.14
C LEU A 69 14.39 -1.08 -13.89
N CYS A 70 14.46 -1.09 -15.21
CA CYS A 70 13.42 -0.49 -16.07
C CYS A 70 12.05 -1.11 -15.80
N GLU A 71 12.00 -2.41 -15.51
CA GLU A 71 10.80 -3.17 -15.16
C GLU A 71 10.16 -2.65 -13.88
N ASP A 72 10.95 -2.28 -12.87
CA ASP A 72 10.44 -1.68 -11.63
C ASP A 72 9.80 -0.31 -11.89
N ILE A 73 10.38 0.48 -12.81
CA ILE A 73 9.81 1.75 -13.24
C ILE A 73 8.50 1.51 -14.01
N VAL A 74 8.48 0.58 -14.97
CA VAL A 74 7.28 0.24 -15.76
C VAL A 74 6.18 -0.31 -14.87
N ALA A 75 6.50 -1.12 -13.86
CA ALA A 75 5.54 -1.66 -12.91
C ALA A 75 4.71 -0.55 -12.25
N THR A 76 5.32 0.57 -11.86
CA THR A 76 4.58 1.69 -11.25
C THR A 76 3.44 2.23 -12.14
N SER A 77 3.59 2.16 -13.46
CA SER A 77 2.54 2.59 -14.41
C SER A 77 1.33 1.69 -14.42
N MET A 78 1.46 0.42 -14.01
CA MET A 78 0.34 -0.49 -13.81
C MET A 78 -0.59 0.01 -12.69
N LEU A 79 -0.06 0.83 -11.78
CA LEU A 79 -0.80 1.48 -10.68
C LEU A 79 -0.95 2.99 -10.91
N SER A 80 -1.01 3.40 -12.19
CA SER A 80 -1.26 4.78 -12.62
C SER A 80 -0.24 5.79 -12.09
N VAL A 81 0.99 5.37 -11.83
CA VAL A 81 2.10 6.24 -11.43
C VAL A 81 3.17 6.25 -12.52
N THR A 82 3.67 7.44 -12.86
CA THR A 82 4.80 7.59 -13.78
C THR A 82 6.00 8.12 -13.01
N VAL A 83 7.11 7.39 -13.06
CA VAL A 83 8.40 7.90 -12.55
C VAL A 83 8.88 9.03 -13.47
N PRO A 84 9.15 10.24 -12.96
CA PRO A 84 9.64 11.33 -13.79
C PRO A 84 10.96 10.98 -14.48
N PRO A 85 11.22 11.48 -15.72
CA PRO A 85 12.44 11.14 -16.45
C PRO A 85 13.74 11.44 -15.69
N ARG A 86 13.79 12.56 -14.93
CA ARG A 86 14.96 12.91 -14.10
C ARG A 86 15.19 11.90 -12.98
N ALA A 87 14.12 11.43 -12.34
CA ALA A 87 14.21 10.40 -11.32
C ALA A 87 14.61 9.04 -11.91
N ALA A 88 14.14 8.70 -13.11
CA ALA A 88 14.56 7.48 -13.80
C ALA A 88 16.07 7.49 -14.10
N ILE A 89 16.63 8.63 -14.53
CA ILE A 89 18.08 8.80 -14.71
C ILE A 89 18.83 8.59 -13.38
N GLU A 90 18.34 9.22 -12.29
CA GLU A 90 18.96 9.05 -10.97
C GLU A 90 18.94 7.57 -10.52
N ILE A 91 17.81 6.88 -10.69
CA ILE A 91 17.64 5.49 -10.26
C ILE A 91 18.52 4.53 -11.07
N LEU A 92 18.47 4.64 -12.40
CA LEU A 92 19.08 3.65 -13.30
C LEU A 92 20.57 3.93 -13.59
N ILE A 93 21.02 5.17 -13.39
CA ILE A 93 22.35 5.61 -13.84
C ILE A 93 23.12 6.29 -12.70
N THR A 94 22.65 7.45 -12.21
CA THR A 94 23.44 8.29 -11.30
C THR A 94 23.70 7.65 -9.93
N ARG A 95 22.66 7.04 -9.34
CA ARG A 95 22.65 6.50 -7.98
C ARG A 95 22.45 4.99 -7.93
N GLU A 96 22.58 4.31 -9.06
CA GLU A 96 22.35 2.87 -9.16
C GLU A 96 23.17 2.09 -8.12
N HIS A 97 24.43 2.44 -7.93
CA HIS A 97 25.31 1.76 -6.96
C HIS A 97 24.88 2.02 -5.50
N GLU A 98 24.46 3.26 -5.17
CA GLU A 98 23.98 3.63 -3.83
C GLU A 98 22.69 2.89 -3.50
N ILE A 99 21.72 2.93 -4.41
CA ILE A 99 20.44 2.21 -4.31
C ILE A 99 20.69 0.70 -4.19
N ARG A 100 21.59 0.16 -5.01
CA ARG A 100 21.94 -1.25 -5.00
C ARG A 100 22.58 -1.68 -3.69
N SER A 101 23.48 -0.86 -3.15
CA SER A 101 24.09 -1.14 -1.85
C SER A 101 23.03 -1.19 -0.75
N LEU A 102 22.09 -0.25 -0.72
CA LEU A 102 21.01 -0.24 0.26
C LEU A 102 20.08 -1.45 0.09
N LEU A 103 19.70 -1.78 -1.14
CA LEU A 103 18.81 -2.92 -1.42
C LEU A 103 19.41 -4.26 -0.97
N ARG A 104 20.73 -4.49 -1.15
CA ARG A 104 21.40 -5.72 -0.66
C ARG A 104 21.22 -5.93 0.83
N ASP A 105 21.18 -4.84 1.59
CA ASP A 105 21.04 -4.87 3.04
C ASP A 105 19.56 -4.91 3.49
N VAL A 106 18.60 -4.76 2.55
CA VAL A 106 17.17 -4.94 2.81
C VAL A 106 16.78 -6.39 2.53
N PRO A 107 16.23 -7.13 3.50
CA PRO A 107 15.90 -8.55 3.34
C PRO A 107 14.87 -8.77 2.22
N THR A 108 15.08 -9.83 1.44
CA THR A 108 14.25 -10.18 0.28
C THR A 108 13.06 -11.08 0.62
N ASN A 109 13.18 -11.91 1.66
CA ASN A 109 12.23 -12.97 2.01
C ASN A 109 11.66 -12.82 3.43
N VAL A 110 11.49 -11.59 3.91
CA VAL A 110 10.89 -11.30 5.22
C VAL A 110 9.55 -10.61 4.98
N PRO A 111 8.42 -11.23 5.34
CA PRO A 111 7.14 -10.54 5.28
C PRO A 111 7.08 -9.42 6.32
N LEU A 112 6.29 -8.37 6.05
CA LEU A 112 6.16 -7.23 6.94
C LEU A 112 5.76 -7.64 8.37
N SER A 113 4.86 -8.62 8.51
CA SER A 113 4.42 -9.18 9.80
C SER A 113 5.56 -9.69 10.66
N ASP A 114 6.64 -10.17 10.04
CA ASP A 114 7.77 -10.81 10.72
C ASP A 114 9.01 -9.90 10.73
N ALA A 115 8.90 -8.71 10.15
CA ALA A 115 10.00 -7.77 10.05
C ALA A 115 10.39 -7.24 11.45
N PRO A 116 11.64 -7.40 11.90
CA PRO A 116 12.07 -6.86 13.17
C PRO A 116 12.13 -5.33 13.13
N ASP A 117 12.03 -4.68 14.30
CA ASP A 117 12.07 -3.20 14.42
C ASP A 117 13.28 -2.58 13.73
N VAL A 118 14.44 -3.25 13.80
CA VAL A 118 15.68 -2.77 13.19
C VAL A 118 15.58 -2.66 11.67
N THR A 119 14.70 -3.44 11.02
CA THR A 119 14.47 -3.41 9.57
C THR A 119 13.63 -2.19 9.19
N LEU A 120 12.69 -1.77 10.03
CA LEU A 120 11.76 -0.67 9.75
C LEU A 120 12.19 0.67 10.38
N GLY A 121 13.19 0.63 11.27
CA GLY A 121 13.68 1.80 12.00
C GLY A 121 14.37 2.85 11.11
N ARG A 122 14.45 4.09 11.59
CA ARG A 122 14.97 5.24 10.82
C ARG A 122 16.43 5.11 10.36
N ASP A 123 17.22 4.30 11.07
CA ASP A 123 18.61 4.05 10.72
C ASP A 123 18.79 2.86 9.77
N SER A 124 17.70 2.16 9.42
CA SER A 124 17.76 0.95 8.61
C SER A 124 18.11 1.25 7.14
N PRO A 125 18.67 0.26 6.42
CA PRO A 125 18.89 0.38 4.97
C PRO A 125 17.60 0.68 4.20
N LEU A 126 16.47 0.10 4.63
CA LEU A 126 15.16 0.34 4.02
C LEU A 126 14.72 1.80 4.20
N TRP A 127 14.93 2.37 5.38
CA TRP A 127 14.59 3.78 5.65
C TRP A 127 15.45 4.74 4.84
N ARG A 128 16.76 4.48 4.79
CA ARG A 128 17.69 5.29 3.98
C ARG A 128 17.36 5.21 2.49
N LEU A 129 16.97 4.04 2.00
CA LEU A 129 16.52 3.86 0.63
C LEU A 129 15.22 4.62 0.34
N TRP A 130 14.26 4.58 1.27
CA TRP A 130 13.04 5.38 1.19
C TRP A 130 13.36 6.88 1.10
N ASP A 131 14.21 7.38 2.00
CA ASP A 131 14.60 8.79 2.04
C ASP A 131 15.33 9.23 0.77
N LEU A 132 16.21 8.38 0.24
CA LEU A 132 16.87 8.60 -1.04
C LEU A 132 15.84 8.73 -2.17
N LEU A 133 14.91 7.79 -2.28
CA LEU A 133 13.90 7.77 -3.34
C LEU A 133 12.95 8.97 -3.26
N VAL A 134 12.42 9.29 -2.09
CA VAL A 134 11.55 10.46 -1.88
C VAL A 134 12.30 11.78 -2.10
N GLY A 135 13.62 11.79 -1.91
CA GLY A 135 14.47 12.93 -2.22
C GLY A 135 14.70 13.17 -3.72
N LEU A 136 14.32 12.24 -4.60
CA LEU A 136 14.53 12.38 -6.05
C LEU A 136 13.56 13.40 -6.68
N PRO A 137 13.98 14.12 -7.74
CA PRO A 137 13.15 15.13 -8.38
C PRO A 137 11.79 14.58 -8.87
N GLY A 138 10.71 15.04 -8.25
CA GLY A 138 9.34 14.66 -8.60
C GLY A 138 8.90 13.28 -8.10
N VAL A 139 9.66 12.64 -7.20
CA VAL A 139 9.27 11.38 -6.57
C VAL A 139 8.69 11.67 -5.18
N GLY A 140 7.38 11.52 -5.04
CA GLY A 140 6.72 11.58 -3.74
C GLY A 140 6.62 10.21 -3.04
N PRO A 141 6.07 10.17 -1.82
CA PRO A 141 5.85 8.94 -1.05
C PRO A 141 5.11 7.84 -1.83
N THR A 142 4.11 8.21 -2.64
CA THR A 142 3.35 7.25 -3.45
C THR A 142 4.22 6.57 -4.50
N THR A 143 5.06 7.32 -5.21
CA THR A 143 5.97 6.76 -6.20
C THR A 143 7.06 5.91 -5.56
N ALA A 144 7.66 6.39 -4.47
CA ALA A 144 8.68 5.65 -3.73
C ALA A 144 8.15 4.33 -3.16
N SER A 145 6.95 4.34 -2.53
CA SER A 145 6.33 3.13 -1.99
C SER A 145 6.03 2.10 -3.08
N LYS A 146 5.55 2.50 -4.26
CA LYS A 146 5.29 1.58 -5.38
C LYS A 146 6.58 0.98 -5.96
N LEU A 147 7.66 1.76 -6.07
CA LEU A 147 8.96 1.22 -6.48
C LEU A 147 9.47 0.16 -5.49
N LEU A 148 9.38 0.46 -4.19
CA LEU A 148 9.82 -0.46 -3.14
C LEU A 148 8.91 -1.67 -2.99
N ALA A 149 7.59 -1.51 -3.09
CA ALA A 149 6.64 -2.60 -3.04
C ALA A 149 6.81 -3.57 -4.22
N HIS A 150 7.18 -3.08 -5.41
CA HIS A 150 7.53 -3.98 -6.50
C HIS A 150 8.79 -4.80 -6.19
N LYS A 151 9.79 -4.16 -5.58
CA LYS A 151 11.10 -4.76 -5.29
C LYS A 151 11.13 -5.63 -4.03
N ARG A 152 10.24 -5.36 -3.07
CA ARG A 152 10.14 -5.98 -1.74
C ARG A 152 8.67 -6.22 -1.40
N SER A 153 7.95 -6.93 -2.28
CA SER A 153 6.49 -7.12 -2.20
C SER A 153 5.96 -7.71 -0.91
N SER A 154 6.75 -8.54 -0.24
CA SER A 154 6.35 -9.11 1.06
C SER A 154 6.62 -8.16 2.23
N LEU A 155 7.51 -7.18 2.08
CA LEU A 155 8.01 -6.33 3.17
C LEU A 155 7.47 -4.90 3.12
N VAL A 156 7.38 -4.29 1.94
CA VAL A 156 7.04 -2.88 1.80
C VAL A 156 5.61 -2.71 1.28
N PRO A 157 4.71 -2.13 2.09
CA PRO A 157 3.34 -1.89 1.65
C PRO A 157 3.27 -0.70 0.68
N ILE A 158 2.30 -0.75 -0.23
CA ILE A 158 1.98 0.38 -1.10
C ILE A 158 1.33 1.48 -0.24
N GLN A 159 1.92 2.68 -0.30
CA GLN A 159 1.39 3.87 0.37
C GLN A 159 0.78 4.79 -0.68
N ASP A 160 -0.47 4.53 -1.04
CA ASP A 160 -1.24 5.44 -1.88
C ASP A 160 -2.03 6.44 -1.01
N SER A 161 -2.29 7.61 -1.58
CA SER A 161 -3.18 8.65 -1.05
C SER A 161 -4.54 8.11 -0.59
N TYR A 162 -5.07 7.06 -1.23
CA TYR A 162 -6.31 6.39 -0.85
C TYR A 162 -6.25 5.68 0.51
N VAL A 163 -5.17 4.94 0.74
CA VAL A 163 -4.90 4.23 2.00
C VAL A 163 -4.65 5.25 3.11
N MET A 164 -3.88 6.29 2.79
CA MET A 164 -3.61 7.37 3.73
C MET A 164 -4.85 8.20 4.04
N LEU A 165 -5.83 8.34 3.14
CA LEU A 165 -7.07 9.09 3.43
C LEU A 165 -7.86 8.48 4.60
N HIS A 166 -7.88 7.15 4.71
CA HIS A 166 -8.61 6.44 5.77
C HIS A 166 -7.79 6.30 7.04
N LEU A 167 -6.45 6.23 6.93
CA LEU A 167 -5.57 5.99 8.06
C LEU A 167 -4.89 7.26 8.60
N ALA A 168 -4.93 8.39 7.89
CA ALA A 168 -4.16 9.59 8.24
C ALA A 168 -4.52 10.14 9.61
N ALA A 169 -5.81 10.17 9.96
CA ALA A 169 -6.25 10.65 11.28
C ALA A 169 -5.68 9.78 12.40
N ASP A 170 -5.75 8.45 12.26
CA ASP A 170 -5.25 7.52 13.27
C ASP A 170 -3.73 7.49 13.34
N VAL A 171 -3.06 7.63 12.20
CA VAL A 171 -1.60 7.70 12.11
C VAL A 171 -1.09 9.02 12.71
N ALA A 172 -1.83 10.12 12.54
CA ALA A 172 -1.48 11.43 13.10
C ALA A 172 -1.84 11.58 14.58
N ALA A 173 -2.92 10.94 15.04
CA ALA A 173 -3.37 11.00 16.44
C ALA A 173 -2.51 10.15 17.39
N ARG A 174 -1.73 9.22 16.87
CA ARG A 174 -0.80 8.42 17.66
C ARG A 174 0.56 9.13 17.73
N PRO A 175 1.19 9.21 18.92
CA PRO A 175 2.47 9.89 19.07
C PRO A 175 3.53 9.14 18.27
N VAL A 176 3.90 9.69 17.11
CA VAL A 176 5.12 9.32 16.38
C VAL A 176 5.96 10.57 16.27
N HIS A 177 7.21 10.46 16.70
CA HIS A 177 8.23 11.48 16.61
C HIS A 177 8.10 12.28 15.30
N THR A 178 7.66 13.53 15.49
CA THR A 178 7.38 14.57 14.52
C THR A 178 8.44 14.65 13.43
N ASP A 179 8.08 14.18 12.22
CA ASP A 179 8.34 14.88 10.95
C ASP A 179 7.73 14.11 9.79
N ALA A 180 7.33 14.82 8.74
CA ALA A 180 6.51 14.42 7.59
C ALA A 180 7.09 13.34 6.64
N ARG A 181 7.76 12.32 7.18
CA ARG A 181 8.24 11.12 6.50
C ARG A 181 7.50 9.91 7.07
N VAL A 182 6.26 9.76 6.59
CA VAL A 182 5.18 8.94 7.18
C VAL A 182 5.36 7.42 7.02
N ALA A 183 6.33 6.97 6.23
CA ALA A 183 6.57 5.53 6.02
C ALA A 183 6.86 4.78 7.32
N GLY A 184 7.49 5.43 8.30
CA GLY A 184 8.02 4.76 9.49
C GLY A 184 6.89 4.41 10.41
N SER A 185 6.03 5.38 10.70
CA SER A 185 4.76 5.15 11.39
C SER A 185 3.89 4.14 10.65
N PHE A 186 3.71 4.30 9.33
CA PHE A 186 2.79 3.47 8.57
C PHE A 186 3.22 1.99 8.54
N TRP A 187 4.50 1.69 8.27
CA TRP A 187 5.00 0.32 8.27
C TRP A 187 4.88 -0.34 9.64
N HIS A 188 5.17 0.38 10.72
CA HIS A 188 5.05 -0.15 12.07
C HIS A 188 3.58 -0.42 12.45
N TYR A 189 2.66 0.49 12.11
CA TYR A 189 1.25 0.28 12.39
C TYR A 189 0.65 -0.84 11.56
N LEU A 190 0.98 -0.92 10.28
CA LEU A 190 0.50 -2.00 9.43
C LEU A 190 1.07 -3.35 9.88
N ARG A 191 2.36 -3.41 10.24
CA ARG A 191 2.95 -4.62 10.84
C ARG A 191 2.21 -5.02 12.11
N ALA A 192 1.97 -4.08 13.03
CA ALA A 192 1.26 -4.37 14.26
C ALA A 192 -0.17 -4.89 14.00
N TRP A 193 -0.88 -4.32 13.02
CA TRP A 193 -2.20 -4.80 12.61
C TRP A 193 -2.15 -6.20 11.98
N LEU A 194 -1.15 -6.49 11.13
CA LEU A 194 -0.92 -7.82 10.57
C LEU A 194 -0.59 -8.86 11.65
N GLN A 195 0.01 -8.45 12.76
CA GLN A 195 0.32 -9.30 13.92
C GLN A 195 -0.88 -9.55 14.85
N THR A 196 -1.99 -8.85 14.65
CA THR A 196 -3.23 -9.14 15.40
C THR A 196 -3.71 -10.55 15.06
N GLU A 197 -4.18 -11.26 16.09
CA GLU A 197 -4.64 -12.65 15.96
C GLU A 197 -5.71 -12.79 14.87
N GLY A 198 -5.51 -13.78 13.99
CA GLY A 198 -6.41 -14.11 12.89
C GLY A 198 -6.38 -13.15 11.69
N THR A 199 -5.60 -12.06 11.70
CA THR A 199 -5.54 -11.13 10.56
C THR A 199 -4.95 -11.79 9.31
N LEU A 200 -3.84 -12.53 9.45
CA LEU A 200 -3.23 -13.24 8.33
C LEU A 200 -4.13 -14.36 7.80
N ASP A 201 -4.81 -15.08 8.69
CA ASP A 201 -5.78 -16.11 8.31
C ASP A 201 -6.98 -15.50 7.55
N ALA A 202 -7.45 -14.32 7.98
CA ALA A 202 -8.52 -13.59 7.30
C ALA A 202 -8.09 -13.13 5.89
N LEU A 203 -6.86 -12.68 5.71
CA LEU A 203 -6.31 -12.36 4.38
C LEU A 203 -6.22 -13.62 3.49
N GLU A 204 -5.84 -14.76 4.05
CA GLU A 204 -5.80 -16.01 3.27
C GLU A 204 -7.19 -16.53 2.92
N GLN A 205 -8.15 -16.35 3.83
CA GLN A 205 -9.56 -16.62 3.54
C GLN A 205 -10.08 -15.70 2.43
N LEU A 206 -9.76 -14.40 2.47
CA LEU A 206 -10.10 -13.45 1.41
C LEU A 206 -9.53 -13.89 0.06
N ARG A 207 -8.28 -14.35 0.03
CA ARG A 207 -7.65 -14.92 -1.17
C ARG A 207 -8.44 -16.13 -1.68
N ALA A 208 -8.74 -17.07 -0.80
CA ALA A 208 -9.48 -18.28 -1.15
C ALA A 208 -10.88 -17.96 -1.70
N ASP A 209 -11.57 -16.98 -1.13
CA ASP A 209 -12.91 -16.55 -1.54
C ASP A 209 -12.88 -15.84 -2.90
N ALA A 210 -11.90 -14.95 -3.11
CA ALA A 210 -11.68 -14.32 -4.40
C ALA A 210 -11.33 -15.35 -5.49
N LEU A 211 -10.50 -16.34 -5.17
CA LEU A 211 -10.11 -17.42 -6.10
C LEU A 211 -11.31 -18.24 -6.59
N ARG A 212 -12.29 -18.53 -5.71
CA ARG A 212 -13.50 -19.30 -6.10
C ARG A 212 -14.35 -18.59 -7.16
N ASN A 213 -14.22 -17.27 -7.27
CA ASN A 213 -15.01 -16.45 -8.19
C ASN A 213 -14.18 -15.91 -9.37
N ALA A 214 -12.88 -16.23 -9.42
CA ALA A 214 -11.95 -15.74 -10.43
C ALA A 214 -11.98 -16.59 -11.70
N ASN A 215 -11.74 -15.96 -12.86
CA ASN A 215 -11.44 -16.68 -14.10
C ASN A 215 -10.00 -17.22 -14.09
N THR A 216 -9.65 -18.14 -14.98
CA THR A 216 -8.35 -18.83 -15.00
C THR A 216 -7.14 -17.88 -14.95
N THR A 217 -7.18 -16.78 -15.69
CA THR A 217 -6.08 -15.78 -15.69
C THR A 217 -5.97 -15.09 -14.34
N ALA A 218 -7.09 -14.64 -13.78
CA ALA A 218 -7.13 -14.01 -12.47
C ALA A 218 -6.71 -14.97 -11.36
N SER A 219 -7.12 -16.25 -11.43
CA SER A 219 -6.76 -17.28 -10.44
C SER A 219 -5.25 -17.47 -10.32
N ARG A 220 -4.53 -17.51 -11.44
CA ARG A 220 -3.05 -17.63 -11.41
C ARG A 220 -2.41 -16.45 -10.68
N LEU A 221 -2.82 -15.23 -11.04
CA LEU A 221 -2.26 -14.01 -10.44
C LEU A 221 -2.59 -13.92 -8.95
N LEU A 222 -3.85 -14.17 -8.57
CA LEU A 222 -4.31 -14.14 -7.19
C LEU A 222 -3.59 -15.13 -6.27
N ALA A 223 -3.23 -16.31 -6.80
CA ALA A 223 -2.49 -17.32 -6.05
C ALA A 223 -1.03 -16.92 -5.76
N GLU A 224 -0.46 -16.01 -6.55
CA GLU A 224 0.96 -15.67 -6.50
C GLU A 224 1.26 -14.28 -5.89
N VAL A 225 0.27 -13.39 -5.81
CA VAL A 225 0.48 -12.04 -5.25
C VAL A 225 0.73 -12.07 -3.75
N SER A 226 1.56 -11.14 -3.28
CA SER A 226 1.83 -10.95 -1.86
C SER A 226 0.58 -10.64 -1.04
N ALA A 227 0.61 -10.93 0.27
CA ALA A 227 -0.46 -10.54 1.19
C ALA A 227 -0.66 -9.01 1.24
N LEU A 228 0.42 -8.24 1.13
CA LEU A 228 0.35 -6.77 1.09
C LEU A 228 -0.37 -6.27 -0.17
N ARG A 229 -0.12 -6.90 -1.32
CA ARG A 229 -0.81 -6.54 -2.57
C ARG A 229 -2.26 -6.99 -2.58
N LEU A 230 -2.58 -8.14 -2.01
CA LEU A 230 -3.96 -8.55 -1.80
C LEU A 230 -4.72 -7.52 -0.94
N LEU A 231 -4.12 -7.10 0.18
CA LEU A 231 -4.69 -6.09 1.06
C LEU A 231 -4.88 -4.74 0.34
N ASP A 232 -3.88 -4.28 -0.40
CA ASP A 232 -3.94 -3.03 -1.18
C ASP A 232 -5.10 -3.04 -2.19
N VAL A 233 -5.27 -4.14 -2.95
CA VAL A 233 -6.39 -4.29 -3.89
C VAL A 233 -7.74 -4.39 -3.14
N ALA A 234 -7.80 -5.11 -2.03
CA ALA A 234 -9.01 -5.23 -1.22
C ALA A 234 -9.47 -3.86 -0.69
N MET A 235 -8.55 -3.08 -0.11
CA MET A 235 -8.84 -1.72 0.36
C MET A 235 -9.30 -0.82 -0.79
N TRP A 236 -8.58 -0.83 -1.92
CA TRP A 236 -8.93 0.00 -3.07
C TRP A 236 -10.33 -0.33 -3.61
N THR A 237 -10.64 -1.62 -3.77
CA THR A 237 -11.95 -2.06 -4.28
C THR A 237 -13.09 -1.72 -3.32
N ALA A 238 -12.88 -1.83 -2.01
CA ALA A 238 -13.87 -1.44 -1.00
C ALA A 238 -14.15 0.07 -1.02
N VAL A 239 -13.11 0.91 -1.09
CA VAL A 239 -13.27 2.38 -1.15
C VAL A 239 -13.96 2.81 -2.44
N GLU A 240 -13.57 2.25 -3.59
CA GLU A 240 -14.21 2.58 -4.87
C GLU A 240 -15.67 2.15 -4.91
N ALA A 241 -15.99 1.02 -4.27
CA ALA A 241 -17.36 0.54 -4.10
C ALA A 241 -18.22 1.53 -3.29
N GLU A 242 -17.71 2.08 -2.19
CA GLU A 242 -18.40 3.08 -1.38
C GLU A 242 -18.64 4.37 -2.16
N ARG A 243 -17.64 4.85 -2.91
CA ARG A 243 -17.76 6.07 -3.73
C ARG A 243 -18.82 5.96 -4.81
N GLN A 244 -18.92 4.81 -5.47
CA GLN A 244 -19.94 4.55 -6.48
C GLN A 244 -21.35 4.41 -5.88
N SER A 245 -21.44 4.07 -4.60
CA SER A 245 -22.70 3.96 -3.86
C SER A 245 -23.13 5.28 -3.18
N ALA A 246 -22.23 6.26 -3.05
CA ALA A 246 -22.58 7.59 -2.54
C ALA A 246 -23.44 8.35 -3.57
N PRO A 247 -24.57 8.95 -3.16
CA PRO A 247 -25.40 9.73 -4.07
C PRO A 247 -24.59 10.90 -4.63
N THR A 248 -24.60 11.07 -5.95
CA THR A 248 -24.09 12.29 -6.59
C THR A 248 -24.85 13.46 -5.99
N MET A 249 -24.18 14.26 -5.14
CA MET A 249 -24.68 15.56 -4.73
C MET A 249 -24.89 16.37 -6.01
N ALA A 250 -26.16 16.48 -6.43
CA ALA A 250 -26.54 17.39 -7.49
C ALA A 250 -26.13 18.79 -7.03
N VAL A 251 -25.15 19.35 -7.73
CA VAL A 251 -24.82 20.77 -7.60
C VAL A 251 -25.89 21.48 -8.43
N ASP A 252 -26.93 21.95 -7.75
CA ASP A 252 -27.84 22.99 -8.27
C ASP A 252 -27.19 24.38 -8.13
#